data_AF-A0A091B1Z6-F1
#
_entry.id   AF-A0A091B1Z6-F1
#
_cell.length_a   1.000
_cell.length_b   1.000
_cell.length_c   1.000
_cell.angle_alpha   90.00
_cell.angle_beta   90.00
_cell.angle_gamma   90.00
#
_symmetry.space_group_name_H-M   'P 1'
#
loop_
_entity.id
_entity.type
_entity.pdbx_description
1 polymer ?
#
loop_
_entity_poly.entity_id
_entity_poly.type
_entity_poly.pdbx_seq_one_letter_code
_entity_poly.pdbx_strand_id
1 'polypeptide(L)' 'MGCARCDQLQSDVRDVLSEMQIAADIRHVTDIREISHFGILGAPALVINNKVVAVGEIPPKSLIRRWITDACGIYF' A
#
# COMPACT_ATOMS: atom_id res chain seq x y z
N MET A 1 1.61 -13.11 -15.29
CA MET A 1 2.12 -11.98 -16.10
C MET A 1 1.32 -10.76 -15.69
N GLY A 2 1.75 -10.00 -14.70
CA GLY A 2 3.09 -9.42 -14.59
C GLY A 2 2.94 -7.94 -14.90
N CYS A 3 2.09 -7.26 -14.13
CA CYS A 3 1.93 -5.82 -14.27
C CYS A 3 3.17 -5.23 -13.59
N ALA A 4 4.14 -4.76 -14.36
CA ALA A 4 5.36 -4.11 -13.84
C ALA A 4 5.04 -3.03 -12.80
N ARG A 5 3.86 -2.42 -12.93
CA ARG A 5 3.25 -1.47 -12.01
C ARG A 5 2.92 -2.03 -10.62
N CYS A 6 2.43 -3.26 -10.52
CA CYS A 6 2.15 -3.91 -9.24
C CYS A 6 3.43 -4.30 -8.51
N ASP A 7 4.43 -4.83 -9.25
CA ASP A 7 5.75 -5.14 -8.69
C ASP A 7 6.48 -3.87 -8.22
N GLN A 8 6.40 -2.77 -9.00
CA GLN A 8 6.96 -1.48 -8.64
C GLN A 8 6.37 -0.97 -7.32
N LEU A 9 5.03 -0.93 -7.21
CA LEU A 9 4.35 -0.51 -5.98
C LEU A 9 4.75 -1.36 -4.78
N GLN A 10 4.81 -2.68 -4.93
CA GLN A 10 5.21 -3.58 -3.86
C GLN A 10 6.66 -3.34 -3.42
N SER A 11 7.56 -3.13 -4.38
CA SER A 11 8.97 -2.84 -4.11
C SER A 11 9.12 -1.49 -3.40
N ASP A 12 8.44 -0.45 -3.88
CA ASP A 12 8.46 0.90 -3.31
C ASP A 12 7.94 0.92 -1.87
N VAL A 13 6.83 0.23 -1.60
CA VAL A 13 6.28 0.08 -0.25
C VAL A 13 7.27 -0.65 0.68
N ARG A 14 7.88 -1.74 0.20
CA ARG A 14 8.86 -2.52 0.97
C ARG A 14 10.12 -1.72 1.28
N ASP A 15 10.62 -0.99 0.30
CA ASP A 15 11.80 -0.12 0.41
C ASP A 15 11.57 0.95 1.48
N VAL A 16 10.43 1.66 1.40
CA VAL A 16 10.05 2.68 2.38
C VAL A 16 9.92 2.09 3.80
N LEU A 17 9.24 0.95 3.95
CA LEU A 17 9.11 0.28 5.24
C LEU A 17 10.46 -0.13 5.82
N SER A 18 11.36 -0.64 4.97
CA SER A 18 12.71 -1.03 5.35
C SER A 18 13.58 0.16 5.73
N GLU A 19 13.52 1.26 4.97
CA GLU A 19 14.24 2.51 5.26
C GLU A 19 13.79 3.12 6.58
N MET A 20 12.48 3.07 6.87
CA MET A 20 11.89 3.60 8.10
C MET A 20 12.01 2.61 9.28
N GLN A 21 12.53 1.40 9.04
CA GLN A 21 12.56 0.29 10.01
C GLN A 21 11.20 0.01 10.66
N ILE A 22 10.12 0.22 9.92
CA ILE A 22 8.75 -0.02 10.38
C ILE A 22 8.38 -1.46 10.05
N ALA A 23 8.05 -2.23 11.09
CA ALA A 23 7.48 -3.56 10.93
C ALA A 23 6.03 -3.43 10.43
N ALA A 24 5.81 -3.68 9.13
CA ALA A 24 4.48 -3.79 8.56
C ALA A 24 4.32 -5.09 7.77
N ASP A 25 3.12 -5.67 7.84
CA ASP A 25 2.78 -6.89 7.12
C ASP A 25 2.33 -6.55 5.70
N ILE A 26 3.16 -6.87 4.70
CA ILE A 26 2.84 -6.64 3.29
C ILE A 26 2.10 -7.88 2.76
N ARG A 27 0.78 -7.78 2.60
CA ARG A 27 -0.04 -8.83 1.98
C ARG A 27 -0.42 -8.46 0.56
N HIS A 28 -0.01 -9.31 -0.38
CA HIS A 28 -0.43 -9.19 -1.78
C HIS A 28 -1.81 -9.85 -1.93
N VAL A 29 -2.86 -9.03 -1.95
CA VAL A 29 -4.24 -9.49 -2.14
C VAL A 29 -4.55 -9.49 -3.63
N THR A 30 -4.70 -10.70 -4.20
CA THR A 30 -5.12 -10.91 -5.60
C THR A 30 -6.52 -11.49 -5.72
N ASP A 31 -7.13 -11.92 -4.60
CA ASP A 31 -8.48 -12.47 -4.57
C ASP A 31 -9.51 -11.34 -4.66
N ILE A 32 -10.30 -11.35 -5.72
CA ILE A 32 -11.32 -10.34 -6.02
C ILE A 32 -12.36 -10.24 -4.90
N ARG A 33 -12.63 -11.33 -4.16
CA ARG A 33 -13.58 -11.34 -3.05
C ARG A 33 -13.05 -10.53 -1.87
N GLU A 34 -11.77 -10.67 -1.52
CA GLU A 34 -11.16 -9.85 -0.48
C GLU A 34 -11.12 -8.37 -0.90
N ILE A 35 -10.81 -8.06 -2.16
CA ILE A 35 -10.81 -6.68 -2.67
C ILE A 35 -12.21 -6.05 -2.58
N SER A 36 -13.26 -6.82 -2.91
CA SER A 36 -14.66 -6.37 -2.85
C SER A 36 -15.10 -6.05 -1.42
N HIS A 37 -14.56 -6.75 -0.41
CA HIS A 37 -14.83 -6.46 1.01
C HIS A 37 -14.36 -5.06 1.43
N PHE A 38 -13.32 -4.53 0.78
CA PHE A 38 -12.83 -3.17 1.03
C PHE A 38 -13.59 -2.10 0.24
N GLY A 39 -14.59 -2.47 -0.58
CA GLY A 39 -15.38 -1.51 -1.38
C GLY A 39 -14.59 -0.84 -2.50
N ILE A 40 -13.51 -1.46 -2.95
CA ILE A 40 -12.59 -0.88 -3.92
C ILE A 40 -13.11 -1.19 -5.33
N LEU A 41 -13.38 -0.14 -6.12
CA LEU A 41 -13.91 -0.27 -7.48
C LEU A 41 -12.82 -0.52 -8.56
N GLY A 42 -11.54 -0.50 -8.19
CA GLY A 42 -10.43 -0.70 -9.12
C GLY A 42 -9.11 -1.06 -8.45
N ALA A 43 -8.34 -1.95 -9.07
CA ALA A 43 -6.97 -2.28 -8.70
C ALA A 43 -5.99 -1.63 -9.69
N PRO A 44 -4.75 -1.27 -9.28
CA PRO A 44 -4.12 -1.50 -7.97
C PRO A 44 -4.67 -0.59 -6.86
N ALA A 45 -4.69 -1.08 -5.62
CA ALA A 45 -5.09 -0.31 -4.46
C ALA A 45 -4.14 -0.59 -3.30
N LEU A 46 -3.92 0.42 -2.46
CA LEU A 46 -3.08 0.34 -1.28
C LEU A 46 -3.93 0.57 -0.04
N VAL A 47 -3.84 -0.38 0.90
CA VAL A 47 -4.56 -0.35 2.18
C VAL A 47 -3.51 -0.40 3.28
N ILE A 48 -3.57 0.52 4.24
CA ILE A 48 -2.66 0.60 5.38
C ILE A 48 -3.53 0.66 6.64
N ASN A 49 -3.29 -0.20 7.62
CA ASN A 49 -4.11 -0.29 8.86
C ASN A 49 -5.63 -0.36 8.57
N ASN A 50 -6.04 -1.24 7.64
CA ASN A 50 -7.43 -1.39 7.19
C ASN A 50 -8.06 -0.13 6.56
N LYS A 51 -7.29 0.92 6.32
CA LYS A 51 -7.73 2.16 5.68
C LYS A 51 -7.23 2.19 4.24
N VAL A 52 -8.16 2.36 3.30
CA VAL A 52 -7.83 2.53 1.89
C VAL A 52 -7.19 3.90 1.71
N VAL A 53 -5.93 3.93 1.27
CA VAL A 53 -5.17 5.19 1.07
C VAL A 53 -4.99 5.54 -0.40
N ALA A 54 -5.02 4.54 -1.29
CA ALA A 54 -4.93 4.72 -2.73
C ALA A 54 -5.79 3.70 -3.47
N VAL A 55 -6.42 4.11 -4.58
CA VAL A 55 -7.24 3.26 -5.45
C VAL A 55 -7.02 3.67 -6.90
N GLY A 56 -6.72 2.71 -7.77
CA GLY A 56 -6.64 2.89 -9.22
C GLY A 56 -5.33 3.45 -9.76
N GLU A 57 -4.37 3.82 -8.90
CA GLU A 57 -3.07 4.38 -9.31
C GLU A 57 -1.92 3.93 -8.40
N ILE A 58 -0.69 4.12 -8.88
CA ILE A 58 0.54 3.87 -8.13
C ILE A 58 0.96 5.18 -7.47
N PRO A 59 0.81 5.32 -6.15
CA PRO A 59 1.27 6.49 -5.44
C PRO A 59 2.81 6.58 -5.46
N PRO A 60 3.39 7.79 -5.44
CA PRO A 60 4.84 7.96 -5.35
C PRO A 60 5.35 7.60 -3.95
N LYS A 61 6.63 7.20 -3.85
CA LYS A 61 7.31 6.87 -2.58
C LYS A 61 7.10 7.91 -1.47
N SER A 62 7.09 9.20 -1.81
CA SER A 62 6.86 10.30 -0.87
C SER A 62 5.48 10.24 -0.21
N LEU A 63 4.45 9.84 -0.95
CA LEU A 63 3.08 9.70 -0.46
C LEU A 63 2.95 8.45 0.42
N ILE A 64 3.57 7.35 -0.01
CA ILE A 64 3.65 6.09 0.74
C ILE A 64 4.28 6.33 2.12
N ARG A 65 5.43 7.02 2.16
CA ARG A 65 6.07 7.46 3.42
C ARG A 65 5.08 8.20 4.32
N ARG A 66 4.37 9.19 3.76
CA ARG A 66 3.43 10.01 4.52
C ARG A 66 2.30 9.18 5.14
N TRP A 67 1.73 8.23 4.40
CA TRP A 67 0.70 7.35 4.96
C TRP A 67 1.22 6.38 6.00
N ILE A 68 2.45 5.88 5.84
CA ILE A 68 3.08 5.03 6.84
C ILE A 68 3.33 5.82 8.14
N THR A 69 3.82 7.06 8.04
CA THR A 69 3.98 7.97 9.19
C THR A 69 2.64 8.26 9.87
N ASP A 70 1.60 8.56 9.09
CA ASP A 70 0.23 8.80 9.58
C ASP A 70 -0.33 7.57 10.30
N ALA A 71 -0.16 6.39 9.71
CA ALA A 71 -0.63 5.11 10.22
C ALA A 71 0.11 4.65 11.48
N CYS A 72 1.41 4.97 11.59
CA CYS A 72 2.21 4.68 12.78
C CYS A 72 1.95 5.69 13.91
N GLY A 73 1.14 6.72 13.68
CA GLY A 73 0.78 7.72 14.70
C GLY A 73 1.97 8.59 15.13
N ILE A 74 2.98 8.75 14.27
CA ILE A 74 4.12 9.64 14.52
C ILE A 74 3.66 11.08 14.23
N TYR A 75 2.72 11.56 15.03
CA TYR A 75 2.42 12.98 15.16
C TYR A 75 3.26 13.48 16.34
N PHE A 76 4.35 14.17 16.02
CA PHE A 76 5.06 15.00 16.99
C PHE A 76 4.21 16.22 17.35
#